data_AF-A0A529SJ89-F1
#
_entry.id   AF-A0A529SJ89-F1
#
_cell.length_a   1.000
_cell.length_b   1.000
_cell.length_c   1.000
_cell.angle_alpha   90.00
_cell.angle_beta   90.00
_cell.angle_gamma   90.00
#
_symmetry.space_group_name_H-M   'P 1'
#
loop_
_entity.id
_entity.type
_entity.pdbx_description
1 polymer ?
#
loop_
_entity_poly.entity_id
_entity_poly.type
_entity_poly.pdbx_seq_one_letter_code
_entity_poly.pdbx_strand_id
1 'polypeptide(L)' 'MINLPRDRMDQVVKRFDMLEAQMAAGPAADQYVKMASEYADIQEMVGKIRSLRAAEQEQADLEA' A
#
# COMPACT_ATOMS: atom_id res chain seq x y z
N MET A 1 -2.57 -23.22 0.89
CA MET A 1 -2.46 -21.86 0.32
C MET A 1 -2.91 -20.88 1.40
N ILE A 2 -2.05 -19.97 1.85
CA ILE A 2 -2.44 -18.97 2.85
C ILE A 2 -3.38 -18.00 2.14
N ASN A 3 -4.66 -18.01 2.50
CA ASN A 3 -5.63 -17.08 1.95
C ASN A 3 -5.44 -15.74 2.68
N LEU A 4 -4.68 -14.82 2.08
CA LEU A 4 -4.55 -13.48 2.62
C LEU A 4 -5.87 -12.74 2.35
N PRO A 5 -6.61 -12.27 3.37
CA PRO A 5 -7.88 -11.61 3.13
C PRO A 5 -7.68 -10.35 2.27
N ARG A 6 -8.37 -10.26 1.12
CA ARG A 6 -8.29 -9.10 0.20
C ARG A 6 -8.52 -7.79 0.93
N ASP A 7 -9.51 -7.75 1.83
CA ASP A 7 -9.82 -6.58 2.65
C ASP A 7 -8.61 -6.09 3.47
N ARG A 8 -7.75 -6.98 3.97
CA ARG A 8 -6.54 -6.58 4.70
C ARG A 8 -5.50 -5.97 3.79
N MET A 9 -5.32 -6.53 2.58
CA MET A 9 -4.43 -5.94 1.58
C MET A 9 -4.92 -4.55 1.16
N ASP A 10 -6.23 -4.38 1.01
CA ASP A 10 -6.85 -3.08 0.70
C ASP A 10 -6.63 -2.06 1.83
N GLN A 11 -6.76 -2.48 3.09
CA GLN A 11 -6.48 -1.62 4.24
C GLN A 11 -5.03 -1.15 4.29
N VAL A 12 -4.07 -2.04 4.01
CA VAL A 12 -2.64 -1.69 3.98
C VAL A 12 -2.35 -0.67 2.88
N VAL A 13 -2.86 -0.90 1.66
CA VAL A 13 -2.69 0.04 0.53
C VAL A 13 -3.34 1.38 0.86
N LYS A 14 -4.57 1.38 1.39
CA LYS A 14 -5.26 2.60 1.79
C LYS A 14 -4.48 3.39 2.84
N ARG A 15 -3.88 2.70 3.82
CA ARG A 15 -3.08 3.37 4.85
C ARG A 15 -1.86 4.05 4.24
N PHE A 16 -1.18 3.38 3.31
CA PHE A 16 -0.05 3.94 2.57
C PHE A 16 -0.43 5.19 1.80
N ASP A 17 -1.50 5.13 1.00
CA ASP A 17 -1.98 6.28 0.22
C ASP A 17 -2.38 7.47 1.14
N MET A 18 -2.96 7.18 2.32
CA MET A 18 -3.27 8.20 3.32
C MET A 18 -2.01 8.84 3.91
N LEU A 19 -0.95 8.08 4.17
CA LEU A 19 0.32 8.61 4.67
C LEU A 19 0.98 9.51 3.61
N GLU A 20 0.98 9.10 2.34
CA GLU A 20 1.50 9.93 1.24
C GLU A 20 0.76 11.27 1.16
N ALA A 21 -0.57 11.24 1.23
CA ALA A 21 -1.38 12.45 1.20
C ALA A 21 -1.11 13.36 2.42
N GLN A 22 -0.96 12.79 3.62
CA GLN A 22 -0.66 13.56 4.83
C GLN A 22 0.74 14.16 4.81
N MET A 23 1.74 13.44 4.28
CA MET A 23 3.10 13.95 4.11
C MET A 23 3.15 15.09 3.07
N ALA A 24 2.40 14.96 1.98
CA ALA A 24 2.28 15.99 0.94
C ALA A 24 1.58 17.27 1.43
N ALA A 25 0.75 17.18 2.47
CA ALA A 25 0.05 18.33 3.07
C ALA A 25 0.95 19.27 3.89
N GLY A 26 2.25 18.97 4.03
CA GLY A 26 3.21 19.79 4.78
C GLY A 26 2.99 19.80 6.30
N PRO A 27 3.00 18.63 6.96
CA PRO A 27 2.80 18.52 8.41
C PRO A 27 4.01 19.06 9.20
N ALA A 28 3.84 19.26 10.51
CA ALA A 28 4.95 19.63 11.38
C ALA A 28 6.06 18.56 11.35
N ALA A 29 7.31 18.96 11.60
CA ALA A 29 8.48 18.09 11.42
C ALA A 29 8.43 16.81 12.28
N ASP A 30 7.95 16.91 13.51
CA ASP A 30 7.78 15.77 14.42
C ASP A 30 6.73 14.77 13.92
N GLN A 31 5.66 15.27 13.31
CA GLN A 31 4.63 14.45 12.67
C GLN A 31 5.17 13.80 11.39
N TYR A 32 5.87 14.57 10.55
CA TYR A 32 6.48 14.08 9.31
C TYR A 32 7.40 12.88 9.57
N VAL A 33 8.29 12.97 10.57
CA VAL A 33 9.21 11.87 10.92
C VAL A 33 8.46 10.60 11.31
N LYS A 34 7.38 10.71 12.08
CA LYS A 34 6.54 9.56 12.48
C LYS A 34 5.87 8.92 11.27
N MET A 35 5.27 9.72 10.40
CA MET A 35 4.63 9.22 9.17
C MET A 35 5.64 8.60 8.20
N ALA A 36 6.83 9.20 8.07
CA ALA A 36 7.90 8.67 7.23
C ALA A 36 8.38 7.29 7.71
N SER A 37 8.48 7.09 9.03
CA SER A 37 8.81 5.78 9.60
C SER A 37 7.73 4.75 9.28
N GLU A 38 6.46 5.07 9.53
CA GLU A 38 5.35 4.17 9.25
C GLU A 38 5.23 3.85 7.75
N TYR A 39 5.43 4.86 6.90
CA TYR A 39 5.45 4.71 5.45
C TYR A 39 6.54 3.74 5.00
N ALA A 40 7.76 3.87 5.53
CA ALA A 40 8.87 2.99 5.22
C ALA A 40 8.59 1.53 5.64
N ASP A 41 7.96 1.33 6.81
CA ASP A 41 7.64 0.01 7.34
C ASP A 41 6.64 -0.78 6.45
N ILE A 42 5.71 -0.08 5.80
CA ILE A 42 4.67 -0.74 4.97
C ILE A 42 4.95 -0.68 3.46
N GLN A 43 5.92 0.13 3.01
CA GLN A 43 6.21 0.35 1.59
C GLN A 43 6.47 -0.96 0.81
N GLU A 44 7.30 -1.85 1.36
CA GLU A 44 7.64 -3.12 0.70
C GLU A 44 6.39 -4.01 0.52
N MET A 45 5.55 -4.08 1.55
CA MET A 45 4.31 -4.86 1.53
C MET A 45 3.31 -4.33 0.51
N VAL A 46 3.15 -3.00 0.43
CA VAL A 46 2.30 -2.34 -0.58
C VAL A 46 2.80 -2.63 -1.98
N GLY A 47 4.13 -2.58 -2.19
CA GLY A 47 4.74 -2.96 -3.46
C GLY A 47 4.36 -4.38 -3.89
N LYS A 48 4.47 -5.36 -2.98
CA LYS A 48 4.07 -6.75 -3.24
C LYS A 48 2.58 -6.89 -3.55
N ILE A 49 1.71 -6.18 -2.82
CA ILE A 49 0.26 -6.19 -3.06
C ILE A 49 -0.08 -5.63 -4.45
N ARG A 50 0.53 -4.50 -4.83
CA ARG A 50 0.30 -3.88 -6.15
C ARG A 50 0.78 -4.80 -7.29
N SER A 51 1.94 -5.43 -7.13
CA SER A 51 2.44 -6.42 -8.11
C SER A 51 1.54 -7.64 -8.23
N LEU A 52 1.02 -8.16 -7.11
CA LEU A 52 0.06 -9.27 -7.12
C LEU A 52 -1.19 -8.91 -7.90
N ARG A 53 -1.80 -7.75 -7.61
CA ARG A 53 -3.02 -7.30 -8.32
C ARG A 53 -2.78 -7.10 -9.82
N ALA A 54 -1.61 -6.58 -10.19
CA ALA A 54 -1.25 -6.43 -11.60
C ALA A 54 -1.16 -7.78 -12.31
N ALA A 55 -0.54 -8.78 -11.67
CA ALA A 55 -0.46 -10.14 -12.22
C ALA A 55 -1.83 -10.82 -12.29
N GLU A 56 -2.69 -10.65 -11.28
CA GLU A 56 -4.08 -11.15 -11.30
C GLU A 56 -4.88 -10.52 -12.45
N GLN A 57 -4.72 -9.22 -12.69
CA GLN A 57 -5.37 -8.52 -13.80
C GLN A 57 -4.85 -9.01 -15.16
N GLU A 58 -3.53 -9.13 -15.31
CA GLU A 58 -2.90 -9.65 -16.53
C GLU A 58 -3.40 -11.07 -16.85
N GLN A 59 -3.51 -11.93 -15.84
CA GLN A 59 -4.09 -13.26 -16.02
C GLN A 59 -5.54 -13.18 -16.51
N ALA A 60 -6.38 -12.36 -15.87
CA ALA A 60 -7.78 -12.20 -16.26
C ALA A 60 -7.93 -11.67 -17.69
N ASP A 61 -7.07 -10.74 -18.11
CA ASP A 61 -7.06 -10.18 -19.46
C ASP A 61 -6.64 -11.22 -20.51
N LEU A 62 -5.74 -12.15 -20.16
CA LEU A 62 -5.33 -13.26 -21.05
C LEU A 62 -6.37 -14.38 -21.16
N GLU A 63 -7.24 -14.53 -20.15
CA GLU A 63 -8.31 -15.53 -20.11
C GLU A 63 -9.62 -15.06 -20.79
N ALA A 64 -9.74 -13.77 -21.12
CA ALA A 64 -10.92 -13.14 -21.74
C ALA A 64 -10.95 -13.29 -23.28
#